data_AF-B9BPW4-F1
#
_entry.id   AF-B9BPW4-F1
#
_cell.length_a   1.000
_cell.length_b   1.000
_cell.length_c   1.000
_cell.angle_alpha   90.00
_cell.angle_beta   90.00
_cell.angle_gamma   90.00
#
_symmetry.space_group_name_H-M   'P 1'
#
loop_
_entity.id
_entity.type
_entity.pdbx_description
1 polymer ?
#
loop_
_entity_poly.entity_id
_entity_poly.type
_entity_poly.pdbx_seq_one_letter_code
_entity_poly.pdbx_strand_id
1 'polypeptide(L)'
;MAAHRAARACGTPCGGHTRHATRVTARERAWRGSGSEGNDTVLRVVHQYWRVQGKPQKKYVISRKNGYHGSTIAGGTLGGMGYMHEQMPSKVEHIVHIDQPYFFGEAQPGETPEAFGLARAQQLEAKILELGAENVAAFIGEPFQGAGGVIFPPSTYWPEIQRICRKYDILLVADEVIGGFGRTG
;
A
#
# COMPACT_ATOMS: atom_id res chain seq x y z
N MET A 1 33.54 -18.94 49.14
CA MET A 1 33.03 -20.33 49.21
C MET A 1 31.59 -20.32 48.74
N ALA A 2 31.31 -21.05 47.67
CA ALA A 2 30.00 -21.20 47.07
C ALA A 2 29.09 -22.09 47.92
N ALA A 3 27.78 -21.83 47.87
CA ALA A 3 26.77 -22.86 48.05
C ALA A 3 25.47 -22.45 47.34
N HIS A 4 25.29 -23.04 46.16
CA HIS A 4 24.04 -23.16 45.42
C HIS A 4 22.87 -23.63 46.29
N ARG A 5 21.66 -23.10 46.03
CA ARG A 5 20.43 -23.92 46.02
C ARG A 5 19.46 -23.41 44.94
N ALA A 6 19.02 -24.37 44.15
CA ALA A 6 18.32 -24.23 42.88
C ALA A 6 16.85 -23.85 43.07
N ALA A 7 16.37 -22.89 42.26
CA ALA A 7 14.95 -22.70 42.03
C ALA A 7 14.46 -23.78 41.04
N ARG A 8 13.49 -24.59 41.47
CA ARG A 8 12.87 -25.62 40.63
C ARG A 8 12.03 -24.96 39.53
N ALA A 9 12.24 -25.42 38.31
CA ALA A 9 11.38 -25.18 37.17
C ALA A 9 9.99 -25.78 37.41
N CYS A 10 8.94 -24.97 37.25
CA CYS A 10 7.60 -25.47 36.97
C CYS A 10 7.36 -25.22 35.48
N GLY A 11 7.46 -26.30 34.70
CA GLY A 11 7.16 -26.29 33.28
C GLY A 11 5.67 -26.53 33.07
N THR A 12 4.99 -25.61 32.41
CA THR A 12 3.99 -25.92 31.38
C THR A 12 3.81 -24.70 30.47
N PRO A 13 4.09 -24.77 29.16
CA PRO A 13 3.67 -23.74 28.22
C PRO A 13 2.25 -24.07 27.76
N CYS A 14 1.24 -23.47 28.41
CA CYS A 14 -0.14 -23.59 27.97
C CYS A 14 -0.50 -22.47 26.98
N GLY A 15 -0.81 -22.88 25.75
CA GLY A 15 -1.76 -22.17 24.89
C GLY A 15 -1.16 -21.14 23.95
N GLY A 16 -0.62 -21.62 22.83
CA GLY A 16 -0.43 -20.82 21.63
C GLY A 16 -1.76 -20.16 21.23
N HIS A 17 -1.86 -18.85 21.47
CA HIS A 17 -2.93 -18.04 20.92
C HIS A 17 -2.63 -17.86 19.43
N THR A 18 -3.16 -18.76 18.60
CA THR A 18 -3.38 -18.45 17.18
C THR A 18 -4.30 -17.24 17.15
N ARG A 19 -3.74 -16.06 16.93
CA ARG A 19 -4.52 -14.85 16.62
C ARG A 19 -5.25 -15.12 15.32
N HIS A 20 -6.50 -15.57 15.42
CA HIS A 20 -7.42 -15.53 14.30
C HIS A 20 -7.46 -14.09 13.80
N ALA A 21 -7.20 -13.89 12.51
CA ALA A 21 -7.33 -12.62 11.85
C ALA A 21 -8.78 -12.14 12.03
N THR A 22 -9.00 -11.24 12.99
CA THR A 22 -10.30 -10.61 13.21
C THR A 22 -10.58 -9.79 11.96
N ARG A 23 -11.52 -10.28 11.15
CA ARG A 23 -11.99 -9.57 9.96
C ARG A 23 -12.65 -8.28 10.46
N VAL A 24 -11.99 -7.14 10.29
CA VAL A 24 -12.58 -5.83 10.62
C VAL A 24 -13.75 -5.61 9.66
N THR A 25 -14.98 -5.68 10.16
CA THR A 25 -16.23 -5.48 9.40
C THR A 25 -16.80 -4.08 9.55
N ALA A 26 -16.06 -3.14 10.12
CA ALA A 26 -16.52 -1.77 10.30
C ALA A 26 -16.66 -1.08 8.93
N ARG A 27 -17.88 -0.64 8.62
CA ARG A 27 -18.19 0.21 7.47
C ARG A 27 -18.42 1.62 7.99
N GLU A 28 -17.38 2.45 7.91
CA GLU A 28 -17.42 3.83 8.38
C GLU A 28 -17.21 4.78 7.20
N ARG A 29 -17.75 6.00 7.31
CA ARG A 29 -17.57 7.06 6.31
C ARG A 29 -17.12 8.34 7.02
N ALA A 30 -16.02 8.91 6.55
CA ALA A 30 -15.52 10.20 6.98
C ALA A 30 -15.53 11.17 5.78
N TRP A 31 -16.01 12.39 5.99
CA TRP A 31 -16.12 13.42 4.95
C TRP A 31 -14.95 14.40 5.02
N ARG A 32 -14.49 14.88 3.86
CA ARG A 32 -13.42 15.87 3.70
C ARG A 32 -13.80 16.88 2.62
N GLY A 33 -13.11 18.02 2.57
CA GLY A 33 -13.38 19.07 1.59
C GLY A 33 -12.82 18.78 0.19
N SER A 34 -11.85 17.87 0.07
CA SER A 34 -11.23 17.49 -1.19
C SER A 34 -10.70 16.05 -1.21
N GLY A 35 -10.37 15.54 -2.40
CA GLY A 35 -9.67 14.26 -2.56
C GLY A 35 -8.28 14.26 -1.88
N SER A 36 -7.55 15.38 -1.96
CA SER A 36 -6.25 15.54 -1.29
C SER A 36 -6.38 15.35 0.23
N GLU A 37 -7.34 16.01 0.87
CA GLU A 37 -7.62 15.83 2.31
C GLU A 37 -8.09 14.41 2.66
N GLY A 38 -8.79 13.76 1.72
CA GLY A 38 -9.16 12.35 1.78
C GLY A 38 -7.93 11.46 1.91
N ASN A 39 -6.96 11.60 1.01
CA ASN A 39 -5.74 10.81 1.02
C ASN A 39 -4.80 11.13 2.20
N ASP A 40 -4.69 12.38 2.63
CA ASP A 40 -4.00 12.74 3.87
C ASP A 40 -4.62 12.04 5.09
N THR A 41 -5.95 11.93 5.11
CA THR A 41 -6.67 11.18 6.15
C THR A 41 -6.39 9.69 6.08
N VAL A 42 -6.40 9.11 4.88
CA VAL A 42 -6.09 7.70 4.68
C VAL A 42 -4.73 7.34 5.29
N LEU A 43 -3.69 8.14 5.04
CA LEU A 43 -2.36 7.90 5.63
C LEU A 43 -2.40 7.86 7.17
N ARG A 44 -3.10 8.81 7.78
CA ARG A 44 -3.27 8.84 9.25
C ARG A 44 -4.00 7.62 9.77
N VAL A 45 -5.07 7.19 9.09
CA VAL A 45 -5.86 6.02 9.46
C VAL A 45 -5.04 4.73 9.29
N VAL A 46 -4.29 4.59 8.20
CA VAL A 46 -3.38 3.45 7.96
C VAL A 46 -2.36 3.30 9.08
N HIS A 47 -1.65 4.37 9.45
CA HIS A 47 -0.67 4.30 10.53
C HIS A 47 -1.31 4.07 11.90
N GLN A 48 -2.45 4.71 12.16
CA GLN A 48 -3.18 4.50 13.41
C GLN A 48 -3.68 3.07 13.53
N TYR A 49 -4.17 2.47 12.44
CA TYR A 49 -4.56 1.07 12.37
C TYR A 49 -3.41 0.17 12.81
N TRP A 50 -2.23 0.31 12.19
CA TRP A 50 -1.09 -0.54 12.55
C TRP A 50 -0.57 -0.30 13.97
N ARG A 51 -0.64 0.93 14.46
CA ARG A 51 -0.33 1.24 15.86
C ARG A 51 -1.26 0.49 16.82
N VAL A 52 -2.57 0.49 16.58
CA VAL A 52 -3.52 -0.22 17.46
C VAL A 52 -3.44 -1.75 17.30
N GLN A 53 -2.98 -2.24 16.14
CA GLN A 53 -2.66 -3.66 15.93
C GLN A 53 -1.33 -4.09 16.59
N GLY A 54 -0.62 -3.17 17.26
CA GLY A 54 0.67 -3.45 17.89
C GLY A 54 1.85 -3.61 16.91
N LYS A 55 1.71 -3.08 15.68
CA LYS A 55 2.75 -3.09 14.63
C LYS A 55 3.15 -1.65 14.20
N PRO A 56 3.57 -0.77 15.12
CA PRO A 56 3.84 0.65 14.82
C PRO A 56 5.00 0.90 13.83
N GLN A 57 5.81 -0.12 13.54
CA GLN A 57 6.89 -0.07 12.57
C GLN A 57 6.40 -0.16 11.11
N LYS A 58 5.14 -0.57 10.88
CA LYS A 58 4.51 -0.51 9.55
C LYS A 58 4.28 0.96 9.14
N LYS A 59 5.25 1.52 8.43
CA LYS A 59 5.29 2.93 8.03
C LYS A 59 5.35 3.14 6.53
N TYR A 60 5.86 2.18 5.76
CA TYR A 60 5.97 2.37 4.32
C TYR A 60 4.61 2.31 3.63
N VAL A 61 4.33 3.29 2.78
CA VAL A 61 3.18 3.26 1.86
C VAL A 61 3.72 3.21 0.43
N ILE A 62 3.34 2.17 -0.29
CA ILE A 62 3.76 1.97 -1.66
C ILE A 62 2.68 2.52 -2.59
N SER A 63 3.07 3.40 -3.48
CA SER A 63 2.23 3.98 -4.54
C SER A 63 2.83 3.64 -5.91
N ARG A 64 2.35 4.28 -6.98
CA ARG A 64 2.81 4.07 -8.35
C ARG A 64 3.39 5.35 -8.94
N LYS A 65 4.43 5.22 -9.76
CA LYS A 65 4.88 6.30 -10.62
C LYS A 65 3.71 6.82 -11.46
N ASN A 66 3.72 8.11 -11.74
CA ASN A 66 2.68 8.82 -12.49
C ASN A 66 1.23 8.72 -11.90
N GLY A 67 1.05 8.21 -10.68
CA GLY A 67 -0.24 8.26 -9.98
C GLY A 67 -0.58 9.66 -9.49
N TYR A 68 -1.86 9.96 -9.30
CA TYR A 68 -2.30 11.24 -8.71
C TYR A 68 -3.19 11.00 -7.50
N HIS A 69 -2.71 11.47 -6.33
CA HIS A 69 -3.37 11.29 -5.04
C HIS A 69 -3.60 12.62 -4.32
N GLY A 70 -3.61 13.73 -5.06
CA GLY A 70 -3.84 15.08 -4.56
C GLY A 70 -2.61 15.99 -4.64
N SER A 71 -2.75 17.20 -4.09
CA SER A 71 -1.77 18.29 -4.17
C SER A 71 -1.34 18.85 -2.81
N THR A 72 -1.79 18.26 -1.70
CA THR A 72 -1.16 18.46 -0.37
C THR A 72 0.28 17.92 -0.40
N ILE A 73 1.12 18.23 0.60
CA ILE A 73 2.46 17.63 0.66
C ILE A 73 2.39 16.10 0.71
N ALA A 74 1.45 15.53 1.48
CA ALA A 74 1.30 14.09 1.58
C ALA A 74 0.64 13.47 0.34
N GLY A 75 -0.47 14.03 -0.16
CA GLY A 75 -1.12 13.60 -1.40
C GLY A 75 -0.22 13.74 -2.64
N GLY A 76 0.57 14.81 -2.70
CA GLY A 76 1.59 15.02 -3.73
C GLY A 76 2.73 14.02 -3.65
N THR A 77 3.19 13.66 -2.44
CA THR A 77 4.23 12.63 -2.25
C THR A 77 3.70 11.23 -2.57
N LEU A 78 2.44 10.94 -2.23
CA LEU A 78 1.74 9.73 -2.65
C LEU A 78 1.66 9.66 -4.17
N GLY A 79 1.36 10.79 -4.83
CA GLY A 79 1.44 10.93 -6.26
C GLY A 79 2.82 10.53 -6.79
N GLY A 80 2.86 10.02 -8.01
CA GLY A 80 4.10 9.56 -8.65
C GLY A 80 4.59 10.48 -9.76
N MET A 81 4.01 11.68 -9.90
CA MET A 81 4.27 12.58 -11.02
C MET A 81 5.52 13.43 -10.74
N GLY A 82 6.58 13.22 -11.53
CA GLY A 82 7.88 13.89 -11.35
C GLY A 82 7.77 15.42 -11.36
N TYR A 83 7.04 15.97 -12.33
CA TYR A 83 6.84 17.42 -12.44
C TYR A 83 6.06 18.03 -11.26
N MET A 84 5.21 17.26 -10.57
CA MET A 84 4.56 17.71 -9.33
C MET A 84 5.55 17.70 -8.17
N HIS A 85 6.39 16.67 -8.09
CA HIS A 85 7.43 16.58 -7.07
C HIS A 85 8.47 17.71 -7.17
N GLU A 86 8.78 18.19 -8.37
CA GLU A 86 9.69 19.33 -8.60
C GLU A 86 9.16 20.65 -8.02
N GLN A 87 7.84 20.78 -7.89
CA GLN A 87 7.19 21.98 -7.33
C GLN A 87 7.09 21.93 -5.79
N MET A 88 7.38 20.77 -5.19
CA MET A 88 7.15 20.55 -3.77
C MET A 88 8.40 20.89 -2.94
N PRO A 89 8.26 21.64 -1.82
CA PRO A 89 9.39 21.99 -0.97
C PRO A 89 9.92 20.81 -0.14
N SER A 90 9.13 19.75 0.02
CA SER A 90 9.48 18.56 0.80
C SER A 90 8.63 17.36 0.41
N LYS A 91 9.03 16.19 0.89
CA LYS A 91 8.29 14.92 0.73
C LYS A 91 8.05 14.28 2.09
N VAL A 92 6.97 13.53 2.19
CA VAL A 92 6.70 12.68 3.36
C VAL A 92 7.61 11.46 3.31
N GLU A 93 8.26 11.14 4.43
CA GLU A 93 9.10 9.95 4.55
C GLU A 93 8.30 8.66 4.38
N HIS A 94 8.98 7.58 3.99
CA HIS A 94 8.41 6.23 3.85
C HIS A 94 7.31 6.09 2.78
N ILE A 95 7.16 7.05 1.88
CA ILE A 95 6.37 6.86 0.66
C ILE A 95 7.31 6.51 -0.49
N VAL A 96 7.03 5.40 -1.17
CA VAL A 96 7.84 4.90 -2.28
C VAL A 96 6.94 4.47 -3.43
N HIS A 97 7.53 4.30 -4.62
CA HIS A 97 6.76 4.04 -5.83
C HIS A 97 7.27 2.81 -6.57
N ILE A 98 6.36 1.94 -7.00
CA ILE A 98 6.60 0.98 -8.09
C ILE A 98 6.28 1.62 -9.44
N ASP A 99 6.61 0.97 -10.55
CA ASP A 99 6.30 1.50 -11.88
C ASP A 99 4.78 1.52 -12.15
N GLN A 100 4.38 2.33 -13.13
CA GLN A 100 3.00 2.37 -13.59
C GLN A 100 2.66 1.16 -14.48
N PRO A 101 1.41 0.68 -14.49
CA PRO A 101 0.97 -0.37 -15.39
C PRO A 101 0.62 0.14 -16.81
N TYR A 102 1.49 0.94 -17.43
CA TYR A 102 1.26 1.56 -18.74
C TYR A 102 1.75 0.68 -19.91
N PHE A 103 0.99 -0.36 -20.25
CA PHE A 103 1.37 -1.31 -21.31
C PHE A 103 1.68 -0.62 -22.65
N PHE A 104 0.80 0.28 -23.10
CA PHE A 104 0.94 0.90 -24.42
C PHE A 104 2.26 1.68 -24.60
N GLY A 105 2.79 2.30 -23.55
CA GLY A 105 4.03 3.09 -23.65
C GLY A 105 5.28 2.43 -23.08
N GLU A 106 5.16 1.36 -22.28
CA GLU A 106 6.30 0.77 -21.57
C GLU A 106 6.57 -0.70 -21.90
N ALA A 107 5.68 -1.37 -22.64
CA ALA A 107 5.87 -2.77 -23.02
C ALA A 107 7.05 -2.95 -23.98
N GLN A 108 7.76 -4.06 -23.81
CA GLN A 108 8.84 -4.44 -24.73
C GLN A 108 8.28 -5.05 -26.02
N PRO A 109 9.02 -4.99 -27.15
CA PRO A 109 8.58 -5.63 -28.39
C PRO A 109 8.27 -7.13 -28.18
N GLY A 110 7.04 -7.53 -28.52
CA GLY A 110 6.56 -8.90 -28.39
C GLY A 110 6.01 -9.27 -27.00
N GLU A 111 5.99 -8.35 -26.04
CA GLU A 111 5.39 -8.59 -24.72
C GLU A 111 3.86 -8.54 -24.78
N THR A 112 3.18 -9.47 -24.11
CA THR A 112 1.71 -9.47 -24.04
C THR A 112 1.23 -8.58 -22.88
N PRO A 113 0.01 -8.01 -22.96
CA PRO A 113 -0.57 -7.24 -21.86
C PRO A 113 -0.60 -8.01 -20.55
N GLU A 114 -0.90 -9.31 -20.60
CA GLU A 114 -1.00 -10.18 -19.43
C GLU A 114 0.34 -10.36 -18.73
N ALA A 115 1.40 -10.61 -19.51
CA ALA A 115 2.76 -10.75 -19.00
C ALA A 115 3.28 -9.44 -18.40
N PHE A 116 3.07 -8.33 -19.11
CA PHE A 116 3.45 -7.00 -18.62
C PHE A 116 2.72 -6.64 -17.32
N GLY A 117 1.40 -6.82 -17.28
CA GLY A 117 0.58 -6.53 -16.10
C GLY A 117 0.99 -7.34 -14.88
N LEU A 118 1.28 -8.63 -15.08
CA LEU A 118 1.78 -9.50 -14.02
C LEU A 118 3.16 -9.05 -13.54
N ALA A 119 4.09 -8.77 -14.46
CA ALA A 119 5.43 -8.30 -14.11
C ALA A 119 5.41 -6.96 -13.37
N ARG A 120 4.54 -6.01 -13.78
CA ARG A 120 4.34 -4.75 -13.06
C ARG A 120 3.77 -4.97 -11.66
N ALA A 121 2.79 -5.85 -11.49
CA ALA A 121 2.24 -6.15 -10.18
C ALA A 121 3.26 -6.82 -9.26
N GLN A 122 4.11 -7.71 -9.79
CA GLN A 122 5.17 -8.39 -9.02
C GLN A 122 6.25 -7.44 -8.48
N GLN A 123 6.38 -6.23 -9.05
CA GLN A 123 7.24 -5.20 -8.45
C GLN A 123 6.79 -4.80 -7.04
N LEU A 124 5.49 -4.91 -6.73
CA LEU A 124 4.99 -4.70 -5.37
C LEU A 124 5.63 -5.71 -4.41
N GLU A 125 5.59 -7.00 -4.76
CA GLU A 125 6.19 -8.06 -3.93
C GLU A 125 7.70 -7.87 -3.78
N ALA A 126 8.40 -7.54 -4.87
CA ALA A 126 9.82 -7.21 -4.81
C ALA A 126 10.12 -6.03 -3.86
N LYS A 127 9.34 -4.93 -3.97
CA LYS A 127 9.52 -3.74 -3.11
C LYS A 127 9.19 -4.03 -1.65
N ILE A 128 8.18 -4.85 -1.38
CA ILE A 128 7.84 -5.28 -0.02
C ILE A 128 9.00 -6.06 0.61
N LEU A 129 9.59 -7.00 -0.14
CA LEU A 129 10.70 -7.81 0.33
C LEU A 129 11.96 -6.97 0.56
N GLU A 130 12.22 -5.99 -0.29
CA GLU A 130 13.32 -5.02 -0.14
C GLU A 130 13.19 -4.20 1.15
N LEU A 131 11.99 -3.74 1.48
CA LEU A 131 11.73 -2.88 2.65
C LEU A 131 11.51 -3.67 3.95
N GLY A 132 11.29 -4.98 3.86
CA GLY A 132 10.77 -5.82 4.94
C GLY A 132 9.25 -5.70 5.08
N ALA A 133 8.53 -6.82 4.98
CA ALA A 133 7.06 -6.86 5.04
C ALA A 133 6.49 -6.37 6.38
N GLU A 134 7.28 -6.45 7.46
CA GLU A 134 6.97 -5.89 8.76
C GLU A 134 6.94 -4.36 8.78
N ASN A 135 7.55 -3.69 7.78
CA ASN A 135 7.64 -2.24 7.69
C ASN A 135 6.64 -1.63 6.70
N VAL A 136 5.98 -2.42 5.85
CA VAL A 136 5.03 -1.92 4.83
C VAL A 136 3.60 -1.89 5.37
N ALA A 137 2.99 -0.72 5.38
CA ALA A 137 1.67 -0.46 5.92
C ALA A 137 0.55 -0.64 4.88
N ALA A 138 0.73 -0.09 3.69
CA ALA A 138 -0.31 -0.05 2.67
C ALA A 138 0.25 0.01 1.24
N PHE A 139 -0.57 -0.44 0.29
CA PHE A 139 -0.48 -0.08 -1.11
C PHE A 139 -1.68 0.80 -1.48
N ILE A 140 -1.44 1.91 -2.17
CA ILE A 140 -2.49 2.79 -2.69
C ILE A 140 -2.41 2.87 -4.21
N GLY A 141 -3.57 2.81 -4.87
CA GLY A 141 -3.67 3.04 -6.29
C GLY A 141 -5.09 3.36 -6.75
N GLU A 142 -5.18 4.23 -7.76
CA GLU A 142 -6.39 4.45 -8.54
C GLU A 142 -6.66 3.21 -9.44
N PRO A 143 -7.90 2.69 -9.54
CA PRO A 143 -8.22 1.54 -10.40
C PRO A 143 -7.71 1.69 -11.84
N PHE A 144 -7.76 2.91 -12.37
CA PHE A 144 -7.04 3.38 -13.55
C PHE A 144 -6.42 4.74 -13.22
N GLN A 145 -5.23 5.05 -13.75
CA GLN A 145 -4.62 6.37 -13.49
C GLN A 145 -5.34 7.43 -14.33
N GLY A 146 -6.07 8.34 -13.69
CA GLY A 146 -6.84 9.36 -14.38
C GLY A 146 -5.95 10.48 -14.89
N ALA A 147 -5.46 11.33 -13.97
CA ALA A 147 -4.60 12.47 -14.32
C ALA A 147 -3.25 12.05 -14.92
N GLY A 148 -2.77 10.84 -14.63
CA GLY A 148 -1.56 10.27 -15.23
C GLY A 148 -1.69 9.92 -16.72
N GLY A 149 -2.88 10.04 -17.31
CA GLY A 149 -3.07 9.83 -18.76
C GLY A 149 -4.12 8.79 -19.14
N VAL A 150 -5.14 8.58 -18.30
CA VAL A 150 -6.22 7.59 -18.54
C VAL A 150 -5.65 6.19 -18.81
N ILE A 151 -4.81 5.73 -17.90
CA ILE A 151 -4.08 4.47 -18.04
C ILE A 151 -4.85 3.36 -17.34
N PHE A 152 -5.42 2.46 -18.12
CA PHE A 152 -6.02 1.23 -17.63
C PHE A 152 -4.95 0.15 -17.49
N PRO A 153 -4.80 -0.47 -16.30
CA PRO A 153 -3.88 -1.56 -16.13
C PRO A 153 -4.36 -2.80 -16.90
N PRO A 154 -3.44 -3.68 -17.35
CA PRO A 154 -3.83 -4.98 -17.86
C PRO A 154 -4.62 -5.79 -16.83
N SER A 155 -5.48 -6.69 -17.31
CA SER A 155 -6.41 -7.48 -16.49
C SER A 155 -5.73 -8.32 -15.40
N THR A 156 -4.46 -8.70 -15.59
CA THR A 156 -3.66 -9.48 -14.64
C THR A 156 -3.14 -8.66 -13.47
N TYR A 157 -3.09 -7.34 -13.56
CA TYR A 157 -2.44 -6.47 -12.56
C TYR A 157 -3.14 -6.49 -11.20
N TRP A 158 -4.42 -6.09 -11.16
CA TRP A 158 -5.17 -5.97 -9.90
C TRP A 158 -5.39 -7.29 -9.15
N PRO A 159 -5.69 -8.43 -9.81
CA PRO A 159 -5.73 -9.72 -9.14
C PRO A 159 -4.44 -10.05 -8.41
N GLU A 160 -3.29 -9.75 -9.05
CA GLU A 160 -1.98 -10.03 -8.46
C GLU A 160 -1.64 -9.06 -7.32
N ILE A 161 -1.87 -7.75 -7.48
CA ILE A 161 -1.71 -6.76 -6.40
C ILE A 161 -2.50 -7.18 -5.15
N GLN A 162 -3.76 -7.59 -5.34
CA GLN A 162 -4.61 -8.06 -4.25
C GLN A 162 -4.08 -9.33 -3.59
N ARG A 163 -3.58 -10.30 -4.36
CA ARG A 163 -2.95 -11.53 -3.84
C ARG A 163 -1.74 -11.18 -2.97
N ILE A 164 -0.87 -10.28 -3.45
CA ILE A 164 0.34 -9.84 -2.76
C ILE A 164 -0.02 -9.10 -1.46
N CYS A 165 -0.95 -8.13 -1.49
CA CYS A 165 -1.36 -7.39 -0.29
C CYS A 165 -1.89 -8.33 0.80
N ARG A 166 -2.72 -9.32 0.42
CA ARG A 166 -3.22 -10.35 1.35
C ARG A 166 -2.11 -11.24 1.91
N LYS A 167 -1.14 -11.65 1.07
CA LYS A 167 -0.01 -12.50 1.48
C LYS A 167 0.84 -11.86 2.57
N TYR A 168 1.08 -10.55 2.48
CA TYR A 168 2.01 -9.83 3.36
C TYR A 168 1.35 -9.00 4.47
N ASP A 169 0.03 -9.11 4.64
CA ASP A 169 -0.74 -8.34 5.63
C ASP A 169 -0.56 -6.82 5.42
N ILE A 170 -0.86 -6.36 4.20
CA ILE A 170 -0.74 -4.96 3.75
C ILE A 170 -2.14 -4.45 3.41
N LEU A 171 -2.47 -3.24 3.86
CA LEU A 171 -3.74 -2.60 3.54
C LEU A 171 -3.78 -2.20 2.06
N LEU A 172 -4.88 -2.51 1.37
CA LEU A 172 -5.11 -2.05 0.01
C LEU A 172 -6.05 -0.83 0.03
N VAL A 173 -5.59 0.30 -0.48
CA VAL A 173 -6.36 1.52 -0.65
C VAL A 173 -6.68 1.71 -2.13
N ALA A 174 -7.96 1.67 -2.48
CA ALA A 174 -8.44 2.04 -3.81
C ALA A 174 -8.77 3.55 -3.81
N ASP A 175 -8.00 4.33 -4.58
CA ASP A 175 -8.28 5.75 -4.77
C ASP A 175 -9.33 5.93 -5.88
N GLU A 176 -10.58 6.11 -5.47
CA GLU A 176 -11.74 6.24 -6.35
C GLU A 176 -12.15 7.70 -6.58
N VAL A 177 -11.25 8.67 -6.38
CA VAL A 177 -11.58 10.10 -6.58
C VAL A 177 -12.11 10.37 -7.99
N ILE A 178 -11.57 9.70 -9.01
CA ILE A 178 -12.04 9.81 -10.40
C ILE A 178 -12.99 8.66 -10.77
N GLY A 179 -12.66 7.43 -10.39
CA GLY A 179 -13.37 6.21 -10.83
C GLY A 179 -14.72 5.98 -10.14
N GLY A 180 -14.91 6.56 -8.96
CA GLY A 180 -16.13 6.38 -8.18
C GLY A 180 -17.40 6.87 -8.89
N PHE A 181 -18.54 6.33 -8.45
CA PHE A 181 -19.88 6.75 -8.89
C PHE A 181 -20.15 6.59 -10.40
N GLY A 182 -19.74 5.46 -10.98
CA GLY A 182 -20.17 5.02 -12.31
C GLY A 182 -19.36 5.56 -13.48
N ARG A 183 -18.18 6.13 -13.24
CA ARG A 183 -17.32 6.68 -14.31
C ARG A 183 -16.95 5.65 -15.38
N THR A 184 -16.76 4.40 -14.98
CA THR A 184 -16.29 3.32 -15.86
C THR A 184 -17.40 2.36 -16.30
N GLY A 185 -18.67 2.75 -16.17
CA GLY A 185 -19.84 1.88 -16.37
C GLY A 185 -20.25 1.11 -15.11
#